data_AF-A0A954HIF1-F1
#
_entry.id   AF-A0A954HIF1-F1
#
_cell.length_a   1.000
_cell.length_b   1.000
_cell.length_c   1.000
_cell.angle_alpha   90.00
_cell.angle_beta   90.00
_cell.angle_gamma   90.00
#
_symmetry.space_group_name_H-M   'P 1'
#
loop_
_entity.id
_entity.type
_entity.pdbx_description
1 polymer ?
#
loop_
_entity_poly.entity_id
_entity_poly.type
_entity_poly.pdbx_seq_one_letter_code
_entity_poly.pdbx_strand_id
1 'polypeptide(L)'
;MPIVPPGTTTVKHHDNKYKVIGTRPVRHDGADKVTGRAKYGADTQLSGMLYGYILRSPHAHANIKSIDTSAAEAVPGVYAVITGKDFPHV
;
A
#
# COMPACT_ATOMS: atom_id res chain seq x y z
N MET A 1 23.44 -4.46 58.60
CA MET A 1 22.60 -5.58 58.10
C MET A 1 21.56 -5.00 57.15
N PRO A 2 21.31 -5.61 55.98
CA PRO A 2 20.71 -4.97 54.83
C PRO A 2 19.19 -4.78 54.95
N ILE A 3 18.77 -3.66 54.38
CA ILE A 3 17.42 -3.20 54.07
C ILE A 3 16.60 -4.25 53.27
N VAL A 4 15.38 -4.53 53.72
CA VAL A 4 14.38 -5.31 52.96
C VAL A 4 13.52 -4.32 52.16
N PRO A 5 13.48 -4.40 50.82
CA PRO A 5 12.70 -3.48 49.99
C PRO A 5 11.19 -3.78 50.10
N PRO A 6 10.32 -2.74 50.09
CA PRO A 6 8.87 -2.92 50.11
C PRO A 6 8.39 -3.59 48.83
N GLY A 7 7.45 -4.53 49.01
CA GLY A 7 6.99 -5.47 47.98
C GLY A 7 6.62 -4.81 46.65
N THR A 8 7.24 -5.30 45.59
CA THR A 8 6.72 -5.14 44.24
C THR A 8 5.43 -5.94 44.13
N THR A 9 4.30 -5.29 44.35
CA THR A 9 2.98 -5.84 44.02
C THR A 9 2.91 -6.01 42.51
N THR A 10 3.30 -7.18 42.03
CA THR A 10 3.03 -7.64 40.66
C THR A 10 1.53 -7.93 40.57
N VAL A 11 0.76 -6.95 40.14
CA VAL A 11 -0.67 -7.13 39.89
C VAL A 11 -0.82 -8.03 38.66
N LYS A 12 -0.91 -9.34 38.87
CA LYS A 12 -1.33 -10.28 37.83
C LYS A 12 -2.85 -10.18 37.68
N HIS A 13 -3.31 -9.36 36.73
CA HIS A 13 -4.71 -9.38 36.30
C HIS A 13 -4.99 -10.71 35.57
N HIS A 14 -5.41 -11.72 36.30
CA HIS A 14 -5.93 -12.98 35.76
C HIS A 14 -7.46 -12.92 35.65
N ASP A 15 -7.97 -12.12 34.72
CA ASP A 15 -9.32 -12.29 34.17
C ASP A 15 -9.19 -12.69 32.70
N ASN A 16 -8.54 -13.83 32.47
CA ASN A 16 -8.24 -14.31 31.13
C ASN A 16 -9.49 -14.97 30.51
N LYS A 17 -10.50 -14.16 30.18
CA LYS A 17 -11.73 -14.59 29.48
C LYS A 17 -11.51 -14.82 27.98
N TYR A 18 -10.33 -14.49 27.45
CA TYR A 18 -10.07 -14.46 26.03
C TYR A 18 -8.75 -15.13 25.67
N LYS A 19 -8.79 -16.08 24.73
CA LYS A 19 -7.65 -16.91 24.31
C LYS A 19 -6.47 -16.13 23.69
N VAL A 20 -6.73 -14.91 23.19
CA VAL A 20 -5.81 -14.16 22.32
C VAL A 20 -5.36 -12.82 22.94
N ILE A 21 -6.20 -12.20 23.78
CA ILE A 21 -5.93 -10.87 24.33
C ILE A 21 -4.80 -10.97 25.38
N GLY A 22 -3.74 -10.17 25.19
CA GLY A 22 -2.56 -10.19 26.07
C GLY A 22 -1.51 -11.27 25.74
N THR A 23 -1.72 -12.06 24.69
CA THR A 23 -0.76 -13.09 24.24
C THR A 23 0.02 -12.64 22.99
N ARG A 24 1.08 -13.38 22.61
CA ARG A 24 1.82 -13.19 21.35
C ARG A 24 1.40 -14.26 20.33
N PRO A 25 0.22 -14.15 19.68
CA PRO A 25 -0.21 -15.14 18.69
C PRO A 25 0.68 -15.10 17.45
N VAL A 26 0.82 -16.24 16.78
CA VAL A 26 1.48 -16.33 15.49
C VAL A 26 0.68 -15.52 14.48
N ARG A 27 1.36 -14.62 13.76
CA ARG A 27 0.74 -13.86 12.67
C ARG A 27 0.46 -14.83 11.52
N HIS A 28 -0.82 -15.08 11.24
CA HIS A 28 -1.25 -15.98 10.15
C HIS A 28 -0.64 -15.59 8.79
N ASP A 29 -0.47 -14.30 8.54
CA ASP A 29 0.11 -13.73 7.31
C ASP A 29 1.65 -13.61 7.37
N GLY A 30 2.27 -13.94 8.50
CA GLY A 30 3.72 -13.80 8.70
C GLY A 30 4.52 -14.73 7.79
N ALA A 31 4.07 -15.99 7.62
CA ALA A 31 4.78 -16.98 6.83
C ALA A 31 4.75 -16.65 5.32
N ASP A 32 3.61 -16.20 4.80
CA ASP A 32 3.46 -15.95 3.36
C ASP A 32 4.19 -14.68 2.92
N LYS A 33 4.26 -13.66 3.80
CA LYS A 33 5.04 -12.44 3.57
C LYS A 33 6.55 -12.70 3.52
N VAL A 34 7.08 -13.50 4.45
CA VAL A 34 8.54 -13.75 4.52
C VAL A 34 9.02 -14.77 3.49
N THR A 35 8.12 -15.59 2.94
CA THR A 35 8.44 -16.60 1.91
C THR A 35 8.18 -16.12 0.48
N GLY A 36 7.67 -14.90 0.29
CA GLY A 36 7.33 -14.37 -1.04
C GLY A 36 6.11 -15.04 -1.68
N ARG A 37 5.32 -15.79 -0.91
CA ARG A 37 4.08 -16.44 -1.39
C ARG A 37 2.86 -15.53 -1.31
N ALA A 38 2.95 -14.44 -0.53
CA ALA A 38 1.92 -13.42 -0.48
C ALA A 38 1.77 -12.77 -1.86
N LYS A 39 0.55 -12.78 -2.41
CA LYS A 39 0.22 -12.11 -3.66
C LYS A 39 -0.24 -10.69 -3.38
N TYR A 40 0.43 -9.73 -3.97
CA TYR A 40 0.06 -8.31 -3.97
C TYR A 40 -0.56 -7.91 -5.30
N GLY A 41 -1.21 -6.74 -5.35
CA GLY A 41 -1.86 -6.25 -6.56
C GLY A 41 -0.91 -6.14 -7.76
N ALA A 42 0.37 -5.84 -7.53
CA ALA A 42 1.39 -5.75 -8.57
C ALA A 42 1.88 -7.12 -9.08
N ASP A 43 1.59 -8.21 -8.37
CA ASP A 43 2.06 -9.56 -8.74
C ASP A 43 1.09 -10.27 -9.69
N THR A 44 -0.06 -9.67 -9.97
CA THR A 44 -1.08 -10.24 -10.84
C THR A 44 -0.72 -9.94 -12.30
N GLN A 45 -0.77 -10.97 -13.14
CA GLN A 45 -0.63 -10.85 -14.59
C GLN A 45 -1.84 -11.48 -15.25
N LEU A 46 -2.57 -10.69 -16.04
CA LEU A 46 -3.75 -11.13 -16.79
C LEU A 46 -3.44 -11.08 -18.29
N SER A 47 -4.05 -11.99 -19.06
CA SER A 47 -3.92 -11.95 -20.52
C SER A 47 -4.53 -10.64 -21.05
N GLY A 48 -3.75 -9.90 -21.85
CA GLY A 48 -4.17 -8.60 -22.41
C GLY A 48 -4.10 -7.44 -21.42
N MET A 49 -3.46 -7.59 -20.26
CA MET A 49 -3.27 -6.51 -19.30
C MET A 49 -2.41 -5.38 -19.89
N LEU A 50 -2.94 -4.15 -19.85
CA LEU A 50 -2.22 -2.95 -20.23
C LEU A 50 -1.52 -2.33 -19.02
N TYR A 51 -0.42 -1.63 -19.28
CA TYR A 51 0.31 -0.85 -18.28
C TYR A 51 0.11 0.63 -18.52
N GLY A 52 -0.24 1.37 -17.47
CA GLY A 52 -0.39 2.82 -17.52
C GLY A 52 0.78 3.53 -16.85
N TYR A 53 1.15 4.69 -17.38
CA TYR A 53 2.07 5.62 -16.74
C TYR A 53 1.44 7.01 -16.66
N ILE A 54 1.70 7.71 -15.55
CA ILE A 54 1.12 9.05 -15.30
C ILE A 54 2.21 10.10 -15.52
N LEU A 55 2.03 10.93 -16.55
CA LEU A 55 2.82 12.15 -16.70
C LEU A 55 2.34 13.18 -15.68
N ARG A 56 3.25 13.61 -14.80
CA ARG A 56 2.95 14.58 -13.74
C ARG A 56 3.44 15.97 -14.10
N SER A 57 2.76 16.98 -13.55
CA SER A 57 3.17 18.38 -13.69
C SER A 57 4.54 18.59 -13.03
N PRO A 58 5.50 19.23 -13.73
CA PRO A 58 6.75 19.69 -13.11
C PRO A 58 6.56 20.98 -12.29
N HIS A 59 5.41 21.65 -12.45
CA HIS A 59 5.08 22.89 -11.74
C HIS A 59 4.14 22.61 -10.56
N ALA A 60 4.43 23.21 -9.40
CA ALA A 60 3.59 23.11 -8.20
C ALA A 60 2.22 23.78 -8.37
N HIS A 61 2.16 24.89 -9.13
CA HIS A 61 0.91 25.57 -9.47
C HIS A 61 1.04 26.24 -10.84
N ALA A 62 0.18 25.87 -11.79
CA ALA A 62 0.16 26.44 -13.14
C ALA A 62 -1.19 26.19 -13.82
N ASN A 63 -1.51 27.03 -14.80
CA ASN A 63 -2.63 26.78 -15.72
C ASN A 63 -2.14 25.96 -16.91
N ILE A 64 -2.83 24.85 -17.20
CA ILE A 64 -2.56 24.03 -18.39
C ILE A 64 -3.09 24.78 -19.61
N LYS A 65 -2.20 25.32 -20.45
CA LYS A 65 -2.59 25.99 -21.69
C LYS A 65 -2.93 25.00 -22.80
N SER A 66 -2.10 23.97 -22.95
CA SER A 66 -2.24 22.93 -23.95
C SER A 66 -1.50 21.67 -23.52
N ILE A 67 -1.94 20.53 -24.06
CA ILE A 67 -1.26 19.23 -23.97
C ILE A 67 -1.20 18.71 -25.41
N ASP A 68 0.00 18.36 -25.87
CA ASP A 68 0.22 17.70 -27.16
C ASP A 68 0.56 16.23 -26.91
N THR A 69 -0.32 15.34 -27.38
CA THR A 69 -0.20 13.87 -27.22
C THR A 69 0.32 13.17 -28.48
N SER A 70 0.52 13.89 -29.58
CA SER A 70 0.82 13.34 -30.90
C SER A 70 2.05 12.42 -30.91
N ALA A 71 3.12 12.85 -30.24
CA ALA A 71 4.35 12.06 -30.14
C ALA A 71 4.16 10.77 -29.35
N ALA A 72 3.33 10.78 -28.30
CA ALA A 72 3.07 9.61 -27.48
C ALA A 72 2.17 8.60 -28.21
N GLU A 73 1.13 9.07 -28.89
CA GLU A 73 0.22 8.24 -29.69
C GLU A 73 0.92 7.56 -30.88
N ALA A 74 1.96 8.18 -31.44
CA ALA A 74 2.73 7.62 -32.54
C ALA A 74 3.68 6.48 -32.12
N VAL A 75 3.90 6.25 -30.82
CA VAL A 75 4.82 5.20 -30.35
C VAL A 75 4.16 3.83 -30.51
N PRO A 76 4.81 2.86 -31.22
CA PRO A 76 4.29 1.51 -31.32
C PRO A 76 4.10 0.86 -29.95
N GLY A 77 2.91 0.31 -29.71
CA GLY A 77 2.55 -0.32 -28.43
C GLY A 77 1.84 0.60 -27.43
N VAL A 78 1.71 1.90 -27.73
CA VAL A 78 0.79 2.78 -26.99
C VAL A 78 -0.63 2.44 -27.39
N TYR A 79 -1.44 2.04 -26.41
CA TYR A 79 -2.85 1.72 -26.63
C TYR A 79 -3.74 2.95 -26.58
N ALA A 80 -3.48 3.87 -25.63
CA ALA A 80 -4.24 5.10 -25.46
C ALA A 80 -3.41 6.15 -24.70
N VAL A 81 -3.67 7.43 -24.98
CA VAL A 81 -3.22 8.57 -24.19
C VAL A 81 -4.45 9.29 -23.67
N ILE A 82 -4.59 9.40 -22.35
CA ILE A 82 -5.79 9.93 -21.70
C ILE A 82 -5.44 11.27 -21.05
N THR A 83 -6.28 12.27 -21.29
CA THR A 83 -6.12 13.64 -20.81
C THR A 83 -7.39 14.14 -20.12
N GLY A 84 -7.38 15.38 -19.60
CA GLY A 84 -8.59 15.99 -19.06
C GLY A 84 -9.71 16.18 -20.08
N LYS A 85 -9.41 16.19 -21.39
CA LYS A 85 -10.44 16.31 -22.45
C LYS A 85 -11.33 15.09 -22.54
N ASP A 86 -10.84 13.93 -22.10
CA ASP A 86 -11.57 12.66 -22.12
C ASP A 86 -12.58 12.55 -20.96
N PHE A 87 -12.52 13.49 -20.00
CA PHE A 87 -13.39 13.56 -18.82
C PHE A 87 -14.06 14.93 -18.69
N PRO A 88 -15.07 15.25 -19.52
CA PRO A 88 -15.70 16.58 -19.57
C PRO A 88 -16.65 16.90 -18.40
N HIS A 89 -16.93 15.97 -17.49
CA HIS A 89 -17.97 16.09 -16.46
C HIS A 89 -17.46 15.93 -15.02
N VAL A 90 -16.19 16.24 -14.78
CA VAL A 90 -15.58 16.22 -13.43
C VAL A 90 -15.14 17.62 -13.02
#